data_AF-U5S3Q0-F1
#
_entry.id   AF-U5S3Q0-F1
#
_cell.length_a   1.000
_cell.length_b   1.000
_cell.length_c   1.000
_cell.angle_alpha   90.00
_cell.angle_beta   90.00
_cell.angle_gamma   90.00
#
_symmetry.space_group_name_H-M   'P 1'
#
loop_
_entity.id
_entity.type
_entity.pdbx_description
1 polymer ?
#
loop_
_entity_poly.entity_id
_entity_poly.type
_entity_poly.pdbx_seq_one_letter_code
_entity_poly.pdbx_strand_id
1 'polypeptide(L)' 'MAEITDRVKTKLVREYDKDFTHKKYMFEDVPKGYEGTDKLVFPDKVPLYDFAFTHPLNKEMFRSSPS' A
#
# COMPACT_ATOMS: atom_id res chain seq x y z
N MET A 1 14.20 -7.19 -0.98
CA MET A 1 13.16 -7.18 0.06
C MET A 1 13.66 -6.29 1.17
N ALA A 2 12.99 -5.17 1.41
CA ALA A 2 13.34 -4.24 2.48
C ALA A 2 12.17 -4.18 3.44
N GLU A 3 12.46 -4.20 4.73
CA GLU A 3 11.47 -3.94 5.77
C GLU A 3 10.93 -2.51 5.62
N ILE A 4 9.62 -2.34 5.82
CA ILE A 4 8.96 -1.06 5.72
C ILE A 4 9.34 -0.22 6.95
N THR A 5 10.17 0.80 6.72
CA THR A 5 10.52 1.78 7.77
C THR A 5 9.35 2.69 8.13
N ASP A 6 9.39 3.30 9.31
CA ASP A 6 8.35 4.26 9.75
C ASP A 6 8.17 5.45 8.80
N ARG A 7 9.23 5.83 8.08
CA ARG A 7 9.15 6.84 7.02
C ARG A 7 8.24 6.41 5.88
N VAL A 8 8.33 5.14 5.48
CA VAL A 8 7.51 4.55 4.42
C VAL A 8 6.07 4.40 4.92
N LYS A 9 5.85 3.91 6.15
CA LYS A 9 4.52 3.87 6.77
C LYS A 9 3.83 5.23 6.74
N THR A 10 4.53 6.28 7.18
CA THR A 10 4.01 7.66 7.21
C THR A 10 3.69 8.19 5.82
N LYS A 11 4.52 7.89 4.82
CA LYS A 11 4.27 8.28 3.42
C LYS A 11 3.02 7.60 2.88
N LEU A 12 2.86 6.31 3.16
CA LEU A 12 1.75 5.49 2.67
C LEU A 12 0.41 5.97 3.23
N VAL A 13 0.34 6.26 4.53
CA VAL A 13 -0.84 6.88 5.17
C VAL A 13 -1.17 8.22 4.53
N ARG A 14 -0.17 9.09 4.34
CA ARG A 14 -0.40 10.43 3.79
C ARG A 14 -0.82 10.44 2.32
N GLU A 15 -0.38 9.48 1.52
CA GLU A 15 -0.76 9.41 0.10
C GLU A 15 -2.16 8.81 -0.05
N TYR A 16 -2.48 7.78 0.73
CA TYR A 16 -3.77 7.10 0.69
C TYR A 16 -4.88 7.93 1.33
N ASP A 17 -4.64 8.60 2.47
CA ASP A 17 -5.66 9.39 3.17
C ASP A 17 -5.98 10.75 2.48
N LYS A 18 -5.38 11.06 1.32
CA LYS A 18 -5.67 12.29 0.55
C LYS A 18 -7.08 12.30 -0.05
N ASP A 19 -7.62 11.14 -0.37
CA ASP A 19 -8.97 11.01 -0.90
C ASP A 19 -9.93 10.66 0.24
N PHE A 20 -10.99 11.45 0.40
CA PHE A 20 -11.98 11.26 1.46
C PHE A 20 -12.81 9.98 1.28
N THR A 21 -12.78 9.37 0.10
CA THR A 21 -13.47 8.11 -0.20
C THR A 21 -12.68 6.88 0.23
N HIS A 22 -11.40 7.05 0.59
CA HIS A 22 -10.53 5.94 0.99
C HIS A 22 -10.68 5.59 2.48
N LYS A 23 -10.70 4.29 2.78
CA LYS A 23 -10.63 3.79 4.16
C LYS A 23 -9.28 4.15 4.77
N LYS A 24 -9.26 4.75 5.95
CA LYS A 24 -8.00 5.25 6.53
C LYS A 24 -7.04 4.11 6.84
N TYR A 25 -5.76 4.29 6.52
CA TYR A 25 -4.73 3.33 6.89
C TYR A 25 -4.23 3.61 8.31
N MET A 26 -4.29 2.60 9.16
CA MET A 26 -3.87 2.69 10.57
C MET A 26 -2.83 1.63 10.88
N PHE A 27 -1.82 1.99 11.66
CA PHE A 27 -0.88 1.05 12.24
C PHE A 27 -1.21 0.89 13.72
N GLU A 28 -1.59 -0.32 14.13
CA GLU A 28 -2.01 -0.61 15.50
C GLU A 28 -1.24 -1.82 16.05
N ASP A 29 -1.18 -1.92 17.38
CA ASP A 29 -0.59 -3.05 18.08
C ASP A 29 -1.51 -4.27 18.02
N VAL A 30 -1.57 -4.89 16.84
CA VAL A 30 -2.36 -6.09 16.55
C VAL A 30 -1.47 -7.18 15.97
N PRO A 31 -1.76 -8.47 16.28
CA PRO A 31 -0.95 -9.57 15.78
C PRO A 31 -1.13 -9.81 14.27
N LYS A 32 -2.27 -9.42 13.71
CA LYS A 32 -2.60 -9.53 12.28
C LYS A 32 -3.40 -8.32 11.83
N GLY A 33 -3.15 -7.88 10.60
CA GLY A 33 -3.92 -6.82 9.97
C GLY A 33 -5.36 -7.27 9.70
N TYR A 34 -6.27 -6.31 9.67
CA TYR A 34 -7.67 -6.55 9.41
C TYR A 34 -8.34 -5.36 8.72
N GLU A 35 -9.45 -5.62 8.07
CA GLU A 35 -10.27 -4.59 7.44
C GLU A 35 -11.50 -4.29 8.31
N GLY A 36 -11.68 -3.02 8.66
CA GLY A 36 -12.88 -2.51 9.30
C GLY A 36 -13.79 -1.79 8.32
N THR A 37 -14.90 -1.26 8.84
CA THR A 37 -15.85 -0.46 8.03
C THR A 37 -15.19 0.78 7.45
N ASP A 38 -14.44 1.53 8.26
CA ASP A 38 -13.89 2.84 7.88
C ASP A 38 -12.35 2.87 7.80
N LYS A 39 -11.69 1.77 8.19
CA LYS A 39 -10.23 1.70 8.30
C LYS A 39 -9.66 0.37 7.82
N LEU A 40 -8.44 0.41 7.34
CA LEU A 40 -7.59 -0.76 7.11
C LEU A 40 -6.45 -0.73 8.12
N VAL A 41 -6.31 -1.77 8.93
CA VAL A 41 -5.35 -1.82 10.03
C VAL A 41 -4.20 -2.75 9.68
N PHE A 42 -2.97 -2.24 9.85
CA PHE A 42 -1.72 -2.97 9.70
C PHE A 42 -1.07 -3.22 11.08
N PRO A 43 -0.43 -4.38 11.29
CA PRO A 43 0.36 -4.64 12.49
C PRO A 43 1.54 -3.69 12.61
N ASP A 44 1.68 -3.01 13.75
CA ASP A 44 2.83 -2.11 13.97
C ASP A 44 4.07 -2.84 14.50
N LYS A 45 3.87 -3.88 15.32
CA LYS A 45 4.95 -4.64 15.98
C LYS A 45 5.42 -5.88 15.22
N VAL A 46 4.86 -6.15 14.04
CA VAL A 46 5.27 -7.26 13.17
C VAL A 46 6.01 -6.66 11.97
N PRO A 47 7.21 -7.18 11.62
CA PRO A 47 7.92 -6.71 10.44
C PRO A 47 7.06 -6.84 9.18
N LEU A 48 6.86 -5.72 8.49
CA LEU A 48 6.18 -5.66 7.21
C LEU A 48 7.21 -5.44 6.10
N TYR A 49 6.95 -6.01 4.93
CA TYR A 49 7.88 -5.97 3.81
C TYR A 49 7.22 -5.44 2.57
N ASP A 50 7.95 -4.60 1.84
CA ASP A 50 7.51 -4.10 0.54
C ASP A 50 7.94 -5.07 -0.57
N PHE A 51 6.99 -5.43 -1.42
CA PHE A 51 7.18 -6.31 -2.56
C PHE A 51 6.75 -5.60 -3.84
N ALA A 52 7.72 -5.38 -4.73
CA ALA A 52 7.48 -4.88 -6.06
C ALA A 52 7.80 -5.97 -7.08
N PHE A 53 6.85 -6.23 -7.98
CA PHE A 53 7.02 -7.18 -9.08
C PHE A 53 6.97 -6.44 -10.41
N THR A 54 7.87 -6.81 -11.32
CA THR A 54 7.86 -6.32 -12.70
C THR A 54 6.99 -7.25 -13.54
N HIS A 55 5.97 -6.68 -14.19
CA HIS A 55 5.12 -7.41 -15.13
C HIS A 55 5.40 -6.92 -16.56
N PRO A 56 5.93 -7.77 -17.47
CA PRO A 56 6.27 -7.33 -18.81
C PRO A 56 5.01 -7.02 -19.63
N LEU A 57 5.00 -5.86 -20.29
CA LEU A 57 3.93 -5.47 -21.21
C LEU A 57 4.29 -5.81 -22.66
N ASN A 58 3.27 -6.05 -23.50
CA ASN A 58 3.48 -6.17 -24.94
C ASN A 58 3.82 -4.80 -25.53
N LYS A 59 5.01 -4.70 -26.13
CA LYS A 59 5.58 -3.48 -26.69
C LYS A 59 4.70 -2.84 -27.77
N GLU A 60 4.13 -3.64 -28.68
CA GLU A 60 3.36 -3.10 -29.80
C GLU A 60 1.97 -2.64 -29.35
N MET A 61 1.33 -3.37 -28.44
CA MET A 61 0.06 -2.93 -27.84
C MET A 61 0.21 -1.67 -26.99
N PHE A 62 1.35 -1.51 -26.31
CA PHE A 62 1.61 -0.30 -25.51
C PHE A 62 1.78 0.94 -26.39
N ARG A 63 2.39 0.79 -27.57
CA ARG A 63 2.61 1.90 -28.52
C ARG A 63 1.34 2.42 -29.16
N SER A 64 0.30 1.58 -29.25
CA SER A 64 -1.01 1.94 -29.78
C SER A 64 -1.99 2.41 -28.68
N SER A 65 -1.50 2.93 -27.55
CA SER A 65 -2.34 3.52 -26.51
C SER A 65 -2.19 5.05 -26.53
N PRO A 66 -3.25 5.86 -26.39
CA PRO A 66 -4.66 5.52 -26.17
C PRO A 66 -5.50 5.50 -27.46
N SER A 67 -4.84 5.39 -28.62
CA SER A 67 -5.41 5.66 -29.95
C SER A 67 -6.74 4.95 -30.22
#